data_AF-A0A962UFR0-F1
#
_entry.id   AF-A0A962UFR0-F1
#
_cell.length_a   1.000
_cell.length_b   1.000
_cell.length_c   1.000
_cell.angle_alpha   90.00
_cell.angle_beta   90.00
_cell.angle_gamma   90.00
#
_symmetry.space_group_name_H-M   'P 1'
#
loop_
_entity.id
_entity.type
_entity.pdbx_description
1 polymer ?
#
loop_
_entity_poly.entity_id
_entity_poly.type
_entity_poly.pdbx_seq_one_letter_code
_entity_poly.pdbx_strand_id
1 'polypeptide(L)'
;WGLEARVPFLDHELVELAMQLPPELKIGGGGKYVLKKIARGLLPDAVIDRPKGYFPVPALKFVRGPFLAFMRDILDSRACRERGLFQRDYLDRLLAEPEAHLTRLLGSKLWHAALLELWLQLNVDSVGRNDAP
;
A
#
# COMPACT_ATOMS: atom_id res chain seq x y z
N TRP A 1 14.88 6.91 17.50
CA TRP A 1 15.52 5.66 17.08
C TRP A 1 16.75 6.02 16.24
N GLY A 2 17.96 5.90 16.80
CA GLY A 2 19.21 6.21 16.08
C GLY A 2 19.65 5.06 15.17
N LEU A 3 18.77 4.66 14.24
CA LEU A 3 18.99 3.56 13.30
C LEU A 3 19.19 4.10 11.89
N GLU A 4 20.23 3.63 11.22
CA GLU A 4 20.48 3.89 9.80
C GLU A 4 20.02 2.69 8.97
N ALA A 5 19.04 2.89 8.08
CA ALA A 5 18.61 1.88 7.14
C ALA A 5 19.42 2.00 5.84
N ARG A 6 20.04 0.90 5.41
CA ARG A 6 20.72 0.81 4.11
C ARG A 6 19.92 -0.04 3.14
N VAL A 7 19.96 0.34 1.87
CA VAL A 7 19.18 -0.27 0.78
C VAL A 7 20.11 -0.71 -0.36
N PRO A 8 20.89 -1.79 -0.21
CA PRO A 8 21.96 -2.16 -1.14
C PRO A 8 21.52 -2.35 -2.60
N PHE A 9 20.27 -2.73 -2.83
CA PHE A 9 19.72 -2.87 -4.18
C PHE A 9 19.50 -1.54 -4.92
N LEU A 10 19.62 -0.40 -4.22
CA LEU A 10 19.56 0.94 -4.78
C LEU A 10 20.94 1.59 -4.88
N ASP A 11 22.02 0.82 -4.73
CA ASP A 11 23.35 1.29 -5.08
C ASP A 11 23.41 1.67 -6.57
N HIS A 12 24.03 2.82 -6.86
CA HIS A 12 24.04 3.40 -8.20
C HIS A 12 24.80 2.54 -9.22
N GLU A 13 25.95 1.95 -8.84
CA GLU A 13 26.73 1.09 -9.74
C GLU A 13 25.93 -0.18 -10.09
N LEU A 14 25.26 -0.76 -9.09
CA LEU A 14 24.39 -1.92 -9.32
C LEU A 14 23.20 -1.57 -10.22
N VAL A 15 22.58 -0.42 -10.03
CA VAL A 15 21.45 0.03 -10.86
C VAL A 15 21.90 0.29 -12.30
N GLU A 16 23.03 0.97 -12.50
CA GLU A 16 23.60 1.23 -13.83
C GLU A 16 23.92 -0.08 -14.56
N LEU A 17 24.55 -1.04 -13.88
CA LEU A 17 24.80 -2.37 -14.42
C LEU A 17 23.49 -3.09 -14.77
N ALA A 18 22.51 -3.07 -13.86
CA ALA A 18 21.22 -3.69 -14.09
C ALA A 18 20.50 -3.04 -15.28
N MET A 19 20.70 -1.75 -15.55
CA MET A 19 20.10 -1.06 -16.69
C MET A 19 20.67 -1.54 -18.02
N GLN A 20 21.97 -1.85 -18.09
CA GLN A 20 22.65 -2.34 -19.30
C GLN A 20 22.23 -3.77 -19.72
N LEU A 21 21.64 -4.55 -18.81
CA LEU A 21 21.23 -5.92 -19.12
C LEU A 21 20.09 -5.97 -20.16
N PRO A 22 20.12 -6.95 -21.09
CA PRO A 22 18.98 -7.26 -21.96
C PRO A 22 17.68 -7.45 -21.16
N PRO A 23 16.54 -6.88 -21.60
CA PRO A 23 15.27 -6.96 -20.89
C PRO A 23 14.85 -8.39 -20.54
N GLU A 24 15.15 -9.35 -21.42
CA GLU A 24 14.79 -10.77 -21.30
C GLU A 24 15.40 -11.40 -20.03
N LEU A 25 16.60 -10.94 -19.63
CA LEU A 25 17.27 -11.39 -18.41
C LEU A 25 16.67 -10.79 -17.13
N LYS A 26 15.89 -9.71 -17.24
CA LYS A 26 15.18 -9.08 -16.11
C LYS A 26 13.81 -9.74 -15.90
N ILE A 27 13.09 -9.98 -16.99
CA ILE A 27 11.67 -10.40 -16.97
C ILE A 27 11.46 -11.92 -17.19
N GLY A 28 12.48 -12.65 -17.65
CA GLY A 28 12.40 -14.09 -17.88
C GLY A 28 11.88 -14.86 -16.66
N GLY A 29 11.22 -16.00 -16.89
CA GLY A 29 10.79 -16.89 -15.80
C GLY A 29 9.93 -16.24 -14.70
N GLY A 30 9.15 -15.20 -15.02
CA GLY A 30 8.28 -14.50 -14.07
C GLY A 30 8.95 -13.35 -13.31
N GLY A 31 10.09 -12.84 -13.79
CA GLY A 31 10.80 -11.69 -13.25
C GLY A 31 11.91 -12.05 -12.26
N LYS A 32 12.86 -11.12 -12.09
CA LYS A 32 14.07 -11.29 -11.27
C LYS A 32 14.93 -12.47 -11.72
N TYR A 33 14.91 -12.83 -13.01
CA TYR A 33 15.54 -14.05 -13.51
C TYR A 33 17.04 -14.11 -13.22
N VAL A 34 17.80 -13.09 -13.64
CA VAL A 34 19.24 -13.02 -13.40
C VAL A 34 19.56 -13.06 -11.90
N LEU A 35 18.78 -12.35 -11.07
CA LEU A 35 18.94 -12.35 -9.61
C LEU A 35 18.70 -13.74 -9.00
N LYS A 36 17.67 -14.45 -9.47
CA LYS A 36 17.41 -15.83 -9.04
C LYS A 36 18.52 -16.78 -9.47
N LYS A 37 19.06 -16.61 -10.68
CA LYS A 37 20.15 -17.43 -11.21
C LYS A 37 21.43 -17.26 -10.40
N ILE A 38 21.86 -16.03 -10.13
CA ILE A 38 23.09 -15.78 -9.34
C ILE A 38 22.94 -16.22 -7.88
N ALA A 39 21.71 -16.26 -7.35
CA ALA A 39 21.46 -16.71 -5.98
C ALA A 39 21.52 -18.24 -5.80
N ARG A 40 21.43 -19.03 -6.89
CA ARG A 40 21.53 -20.49 -6.82
C ARG A 40 22.92 -20.88 -6.31
N GLY A 41 22.97 -21.81 -5.37
CA GLY A 41 24.20 -22.20 -4.69
C GLY A 41 24.60 -21.29 -3.52
N LEU A 42 24.00 -20.10 -3.39
CA LEU A 42 24.16 -19.22 -2.22
C LEU A 42 23.01 -19.36 -1.22
N LEU A 43 21.79 -19.62 -1.73
CA LEU A 43 20.58 -19.80 -0.94
C LEU A 43 19.87 -21.11 -1.32
N PRO A 44 19.11 -21.72 -0.39
CA PRO A 44 18.28 -22.87 -0.72
C PRO A 44 17.26 -22.55 -1.82
N ASP A 45 17.06 -23.49 -2.73
CA ASP A 45 16.14 -23.31 -3.87
C ASP A 45 14.72 -22.97 -3.43
N ALA A 46 14.26 -23.53 -2.31
CA ALA A 46 12.96 -23.21 -1.73
C ALA A 46 12.77 -21.72 -1.39
N VAL A 47 13.85 -21.00 -1.04
CA VAL A 47 13.80 -19.55 -0.77
C VAL A 47 13.72 -18.77 -2.09
N ILE A 48 14.47 -19.20 -3.11
CA ILE A 48 14.57 -18.55 -4.42
C ILE A 48 13.28 -18.72 -5.22
N ASP A 49 12.68 -19.92 -5.14
CA ASP A 49 11.45 -20.29 -5.85
C ASP A 49 10.17 -19.94 -5.11
N ARG A 50 10.29 -19.40 -3.89
CA ARG A 50 9.14 -18.93 -3.13
C ARG A 50 8.33 -17.93 -3.96
N PRO A 51 7.00 -18.11 -4.07
CA PRO A 51 6.13 -17.13 -4.73
C PRO A 51 6.31 -15.74 -4.10
N LYS A 52 6.14 -14.69 -4.92
CA LYS A 52 6.25 -13.30 -4.45
C LYS A 52 5.29 -13.07 -3.27
N GLY A 53 5.85 -12.94 -2.08
CA GLY A 53 5.11 -12.56 -0.88
C GLY A 53 4.88 -11.05 -0.88
N TYR A 54 3.66 -10.63 -0.56
CA TYR A 54 3.40 -9.25 -0.17
C TYR A 54 4.05 -8.98 1.20
N PHE A 55 4.47 -7.75 1.43
CA PHE A 55 4.86 -7.30 2.77
C PHE A 55 3.58 -6.90 3.50
N PRO A 56 3.00 -7.76 4.36
CA PRO A 56 1.71 -7.45 4.97
C PRO A 56 1.86 -6.18 5.80
N VAL A 57 0.96 -5.23 5.59
CA VAL A 57 0.74 -4.13 6.54
C VAL A 57 -0.49 -4.54 7.35
N PRO A 58 -0.35 -5.20 8.50
CA PRO A 58 -1.48 -5.84 9.19
C PRO A 58 -2.58 -4.84 9.55
N ALA A 59 -2.20 -3.59 9.87
CA ALA A 59 -3.15 -2.51 10.15
C ALA A 59 -4.13 -2.21 9.01
N LEU A 60 -3.73 -2.47 7.75
CA LEU A 60 -4.58 -2.25 6.57
C LEU A 60 -5.49 -3.45 6.25
N LYS A 61 -5.30 -4.58 6.93
CA LYS A 61 -6.10 -5.80 6.74
C LYS A 61 -6.96 -6.12 7.97
N PHE A 62 -6.41 -5.91 9.16
CA PHE A 62 -7.05 -6.14 10.45
C PHE A 62 -7.32 -4.80 11.11
N VAL A 63 -8.39 -4.17 10.67
CA VAL A 63 -8.77 -2.82 11.08
C VAL A 63 -9.49 -2.90 12.43
N ARG A 64 -8.82 -2.49 13.50
CA ARG A 64 -9.34 -2.58 14.87
C ARG A 64 -8.87 -1.40 15.73
N GLY A 65 -9.52 -1.22 16.88
CA GLY A 65 -9.07 -0.32 17.94
C GLY A 65 -8.87 1.13 17.46
N PRO A 66 -7.80 1.82 17.88
CA PRO A 66 -7.56 3.22 17.54
C PRO A 66 -7.52 3.51 16.04
N PHE A 67 -7.07 2.54 15.23
CA PHE A 67 -7.00 2.73 13.78
C PHE A 67 -8.40 2.70 13.12
N LEU A 68 -9.30 1.85 13.62
CA LEU A 68 -10.70 1.88 13.21
C LEU A 68 -11.38 3.19 13.63
N ALA A 69 -11.11 3.67 14.86
CA ALA A 69 -11.65 4.94 15.33
C ALA A 69 -11.17 6.10 14.44
N PHE A 70 -9.88 6.15 14.12
CA PHE A 70 -9.31 7.13 13.20
C PHE A 70 -10.01 7.15 11.83
N MET A 71 -10.24 5.98 11.23
CA MET A 71 -10.96 5.91 9.94
C MET A 71 -12.42 6.30 10.06
N ARG A 72 -13.07 5.95 11.18
CA ARG A 72 -14.43 6.39 11.48
C ARG A 72 -14.51 7.90 11.54
N ASP A 73 -13.60 8.56 12.24
CA ASP A 73 -13.58 10.02 12.38
C ASP A 73 -13.43 10.71 11.01
N ILE A 74 -12.58 10.17 10.13
CA ILE A 74 -12.43 10.68 8.76
C ILE A 74 -13.75 10.54 7.98
N LEU A 75 -14.36 9.36 8.02
CA LEU A 75 -15.54 9.02 7.22
C LEU A 75 -16.85 9.59 7.78
N ASP A 76 -16.88 9.92 9.07
CA ASP A 76 -18.00 10.58 9.75
C ASP A 76 -17.88 12.10 9.77
N SER A 77 -16.75 12.64 9.30
CA SER A 77 -16.51 14.07 9.24
C SER A 77 -17.58 14.79 8.43
N ARG A 78 -17.81 16.06 8.78
CA ARG A 78 -18.71 16.93 8.03
C ARG A 78 -18.30 17.04 6.56
N ALA A 79 -17.00 17.18 6.28
CA ALA A 79 -16.46 17.27 4.93
C ALA A 79 -16.84 16.02 4.10
N CYS A 80 -16.64 14.82 4.67
CA CYS A 80 -17.00 13.56 4.01
C CYS A 80 -18.50 13.49 3.68
N ARG A 81 -19.35 13.86 4.64
CA ARG A 81 -20.82 13.80 4.51
C ARG A 81 -21.35 14.76 3.46
N GLU A 82 -20.88 16.01 3.49
CA GLU A 82 -21.34 17.05 2.55
C GLU A 82 -20.82 16.82 1.13
N ARG A 83 -19.69 16.11 0.98
CA ARG A 83 -19.12 15.81 -0.34
C ARG A 83 -19.96 14.86 -1.19
N GLY A 84 -20.76 14.00 -0.55
CA GLY A 84 -21.69 13.11 -1.26
C GLY A 84 -21.05 12.02 -2.13
N LEU A 85 -19.76 11.72 -1.97
CA LEU A 85 -19.07 10.70 -2.78
C LEU A 85 -19.38 9.27 -2.36
N PHE A 86 -19.70 9.04 -1.09
CA PHE A 86 -19.85 7.70 -0.54
C PHE A 86 -21.31 7.37 -0.27
N GLN A 87 -21.71 6.14 -0.62
CA GLN A 87 -23.00 5.59 -0.20
C GLN A 87 -22.96 5.30 1.29
N ARG A 88 -23.73 6.07 2.07
CA ARG A 88 -23.66 6.05 3.54
C ARG A 88 -23.97 4.67 4.11
N ASP A 89 -25.04 4.03 3.65
CA ASP A 89 -25.44 2.68 4.08
C ASP A 89 -24.38 1.62 3.81
N TYR A 90 -23.54 1.81 2.79
CA TYR A 90 -22.44 0.89 2.51
C TYR A 90 -21.25 1.16 3.43
N LEU A 91 -20.89 2.43 3.68
CA LEU A 91 -19.86 2.77 4.65
C LEU A 91 -20.20 2.29 6.06
N ASP A 92 -21.45 2.43 6.48
CA ASP A 92 -21.89 1.98 7.81
C ASP A 92 -21.73 0.46 7.96
N ARG A 93 -22.01 -0.32 6.90
CA ARG A 93 -21.70 -1.76 6.85
C ARG A 93 -20.20 -2.04 6.96
N LEU A 94 -19.38 -1.33 6.20
CA LEU A 94 -17.92 -1.47 6.28
C LEU A 94 -17.37 -1.12 7.67
N LEU A 95 -17.94 -0.12 8.34
CA LEU A 95 -17.53 0.32 9.68
C LEU A 95 -18.00 -0.63 10.79
N ALA A 96 -19.15 -1.29 10.60
CA ALA A 96 -19.66 -2.31 11.52
C ALA A 96 -18.87 -3.62 11.41
N GLU A 97 -18.48 -3.99 10.19
CA GLU A 97 -17.79 -5.25 9.89
C GLU A 97 -16.49 -5.01 9.09
N PRO A 98 -15.48 -4.36 9.69
CA PRO A 98 -14.30 -3.83 8.99
C PRO A 98 -13.38 -4.90 8.37
N GLU A 99 -13.57 -6.16 8.73
CA GLU A 99 -12.79 -7.31 8.25
C GLU A 99 -13.60 -8.25 7.35
N ALA A 100 -14.93 -8.12 7.29
CA ALA A 100 -15.80 -9.00 6.51
C ALA A 100 -15.81 -8.66 5.00
N HIS A 101 -15.44 -7.43 4.65
CA HIS A 101 -15.63 -6.88 3.31
C HIS A 101 -14.30 -6.51 2.65
N LEU A 102 -13.49 -7.52 2.34
CA LEU A 102 -12.21 -7.34 1.66
C LEU A 102 -12.37 -7.23 0.13
N THR A 103 -11.36 -6.66 -0.53
CA THR A 103 -11.23 -6.70 -1.99
C THR A 103 -10.85 -8.10 -2.47
N ARG A 104 -10.91 -8.32 -3.79
CA ARG A 104 -10.43 -9.58 -4.42
C ARG A 104 -8.96 -9.92 -4.07
N LEU A 105 -8.15 -8.89 -3.80
CA LEU A 105 -6.75 -9.02 -3.40
C LEU A 105 -6.58 -9.01 -1.87
N LEU A 106 -7.66 -9.20 -1.11
CA LEU A 106 -7.68 -9.29 0.36
C LEU A 106 -7.26 -7.99 1.09
N GLY A 107 -7.44 -6.83 0.46
CA GLY A 107 -7.23 -5.52 1.08
C GLY A 107 -8.53 -4.95 1.69
N SER A 108 -8.42 -4.12 2.73
CA SER A 108 -9.60 -3.48 3.35
C SER A 108 -10.23 -2.44 2.42
N LYS A 109 -11.52 -2.61 2.11
CA LYS A 109 -12.30 -1.58 1.38
C LYS A 109 -12.48 -0.31 2.23
N LEU A 110 -12.64 -0.48 3.54
CA LEU A 110 -12.78 0.62 4.48
C LEU A 110 -11.53 1.52 4.47
N TRP A 111 -10.33 0.92 4.43
CA TRP A 111 -9.08 1.66 4.29
C TRP A 111 -9.06 2.51 3.02
N HIS A 112 -9.46 1.98 1.86
CA HIS A 112 -9.46 2.76 0.63
C HIS A 112 -10.40 3.97 0.69
N ALA A 113 -11.58 3.81 1.30
CA ALA A 113 -12.52 4.91 1.49
C ALA A 113 -11.93 5.98 2.42
N ALA A 114 -11.40 5.57 3.58
CA ALA A 114 -10.81 6.50 4.55
C ALA A 114 -9.56 7.20 4.00
N LEU A 115 -8.70 6.48 3.26
CA LEU A 115 -7.51 7.04 2.64
C LEU A 115 -7.87 8.09 1.58
N LEU A 116 -8.85 7.79 0.73
CA LEU A 116 -9.30 8.73 -0.29
C LEU A 116 -9.86 10.00 0.37
N GLU A 117 -10.75 9.86 1.34
CA GLU A 117 -11.34 11.01 2.03
C GLU A 117 -10.30 11.82 2.81
N LEU A 118 -9.35 11.16 3.49
CA LEU A 118 -8.25 11.84 4.16
C LEU A 118 -7.40 12.63 3.16
N TRP A 119 -7.09 12.04 2.00
CA TRP A 119 -6.36 12.74 0.94
C TRP A 119 -7.12 13.98 0.45
N LEU A 120 -8.44 13.88 0.26
CA LEU A 120 -9.29 15.01 -0.16
C LEU A 120 -9.29 16.12 0.90
N GLN A 121 -9.46 15.79 2.17
CA GLN A 121 -9.39 16.77 3.26
C GLN A 121 -8.03 17.48 3.33
N LEU A 122 -6.94 16.73 3.13
CA LEU A 122 -5.58 17.27 3.23
C LEU A 122 -5.11 18.03 2.00
N ASN A 123 -5.61 17.72 0.80
CA ASN A 123 -5.04 18.22 -0.46
C ASN A 123 -6.03 18.97 -1.36
N VAL A 124 -7.34 18.81 -1.14
CA VAL A 124 -8.38 19.51 -1.93
C VAL A 124 -9.03 20.59 -1.09
N ASP A 125 -9.50 20.24 0.11
CA ASP A 125 -10.18 21.19 0.98
C ASP A 125 -9.21 22.24 1.56
N SER A 126 -7.94 21.85 1.77
CA SER A 126 -6.86 22.74 2.23
C SER A 126 -6.47 23.79 1.18
N VAL A 127 -6.52 23.43 -0.11
CA VAL A 127 -6.25 24.35 -1.22
C VAL A 127 -7.35 25.42 -1.29
N GLY A 128 -8.61 25.02 -1.11
CA GLY A 128 -9.74 25.96 -1.08
C GLY A 128 -9.78 26.92 0.13
N ARG A 129 -8.99 26.68 1.19
CA ARG A 129 -8.89 27.58 2.35
C ARG A 129 -7.83 28.67 2.21
N ASN A 130 -6.82 28.47 1.36
CA ASN A 130 -5.74 29.44 1.16
C ASN A 130 -6.09 30.55 0.15
N ASP A 131 -7.23 30.45 -0.52
CA ASP A 131 -7.73 31.42 -1.51
C ASP A 131 -8.88 32.30 -0.98
N ALA A 132 -9.15 32.28 0.33
CA ALA A 132 -10.09 33.22 0.96
C ALA A 132 -9.33 34.52 1.33
N PRO A 133 -9.84 35.71 0.94
CA PRO A 133 -9.20 36.99 1.23
C PRO A 133 -9.13 37.33 2.72
#